data_AF-A0A6A8DKF9-F1
#
_entry.id   AF-A0A6A8DKF9-F1
#
_cell.length_a   1.000
_cell.length_b   1.000
_cell.length_c   1.000
_cell.angle_alpha   90.00
_cell.angle_beta   90.00
_cell.angle_gamma   90.00
#
_symmetry.space_group_name_H-M   'P 1'
#
loop_
_entity.id
_entity.type
_entity.pdbx_description
1 polymer ?
#
loop_
_entity_poly.entity_id
_entity_poly.type
_entity_poly.pdbx_seq_one_letter_code
_entity_poly.pdbx_strand_id
1 'polypeptide(L)'
;MGILAYLIFFIPLLAAKESKFAMYHANQGLNVFLLALAVNVVGTIVPILGWLIILPIGNILVLVLAIMGIINASKGEMKQLPMLGKISLIK
;
A
#
# COMPACT_ATOMS: atom_id res chain seq x y z
N MET A 1 -3.94 -11.12 10.84
CA MET A 1 -4.82 -10.40 9.88
C MET A 1 -4.18 -9.16 9.25
N GLY A 2 -3.56 -8.24 10.01
CA GLY A 2 -2.96 -7.01 9.44
C GLY A 2 -1.85 -7.25 8.39
N ILE A 3 -0.99 -8.25 8.56
CA ILE A 3 0.07 -8.59 7.58
C ILE A 3 -0.54 -9.07 6.25
N LEU A 4 -1.61 -9.88 6.31
CA LEU A 4 -2.28 -10.41 5.12
C LEU A 4 -2.90 -9.29 4.27
N ALA A 5 -3.21 -8.13 4.85
CA ALA A 5 -3.73 -6.97 4.13
C ALA A 5 -2.73 -6.41 3.11
N TYR A 6 -1.43 -6.60 3.31
CA TYR A 6 -0.39 -6.13 2.38
C TYR A 6 -0.08 -7.14 1.27
N LEU A 7 -0.49 -8.39 1.45
CA LEU A 7 -0.45 -9.41 0.40
C LEU A 7 -1.75 -9.43 -0.42
N ILE A 8 -2.89 -9.29 0.27
CA ILE A 8 -4.23 -9.25 -0.32
C ILE A 8 -5.10 -8.32 0.54
N PHE A 9 -5.19 -7.03 0.15
CA PHE A 9 -5.94 -6.01 0.91
C PHE A 9 -7.44 -6.31 1.06
N PHE A 10 -7.98 -7.22 0.25
CA PHE A 10 -9.37 -7.69 0.35
C PHE A 10 -9.62 -8.70 1.48
N ILE A 11 -8.61 -9.38 2.02
CA ILE A 11 -8.85 -10.41 3.07
C ILE A 11 -9.46 -9.81 4.34
N PRO A 12 -8.94 -8.70 4.92
CA PRO A 12 -9.56 -8.07 6.08
C PRO A 12 -11.00 -7.61 5.82
N LEU A 13 -11.30 -7.16 4.59
CA LEU A 13 -12.65 -6.77 4.18
C LEU A 13 -13.65 -7.92 4.25
N LEU A 14 -13.23 -9.17 4.11
CA LEU A 14 -14.13 -10.32 4.13
C LEU A 14 -14.18 -11.01 5.50
N ALA A 15 -13.05 -11.04 6.20
CA ALA A 15 -12.86 -11.87 7.39
C ALA A 15 -12.74 -11.08 8.71
N ALA A 16 -12.61 -9.74 8.67
CA ALA A 16 -12.32 -8.96 9.87
C ALA A 16 -12.87 -7.51 9.83
N LYS A 17 -14.05 -7.29 9.22
CA LYS A 17 -14.67 -5.95 9.07
C LYS A 17 -14.82 -5.17 10.39
N GLU A 18 -15.12 -5.86 11.48
CA GLU A 18 -15.31 -5.23 12.81
C GLU A 18 -13.97 -4.82 13.47
N SER A 19 -12.84 -5.30 12.96
CA SER A 19 -11.53 -4.99 13.52
C SER A 19 -10.99 -3.68 12.96
N LYS A 20 -11.02 -2.63 13.78
CA LYS A 20 -10.42 -1.32 13.45
C LYS A 20 -8.95 -1.46 12.98
N PHE A 21 -8.17 -2.33 13.63
CA PHE A 21 -6.79 -2.61 13.26
C PHE A 21 -6.67 -3.28 11.88
N ALA A 22 -7.47 -4.32 11.62
CA ALA A 22 -7.43 -5.01 10.33
C ALA A 22 -7.90 -4.10 9.18
N MET A 23 -8.94 -3.30 9.42
CA MET A 23 -9.48 -2.33 8.46
C MET A 23 -8.53 -1.15 8.21
N TYR A 24 -7.77 -0.73 9.22
CA TYR A 24 -6.70 0.26 9.05
C TYR A 24 -5.62 -0.25 8.07
N HIS A 25 -5.11 -1.46 8.29
CA HIS A 25 -4.09 -2.04 7.40
C HIS A 25 -4.65 -2.44 6.03
N ALA A 26 -5.95 -2.74 5.92
CA ALA A 26 -6.63 -2.91 4.63
C ALA A 26 -6.65 -1.61 3.81
N ASN A 27 -6.99 -0.49 4.44
CA ASN A 27 -6.93 0.84 3.83
C ASN A 27 -5.50 1.18 3.37
N GLN A 28 -4.51 0.98 4.24
CA GLN A 28 -3.10 1.25 3.90
C GLN A 28 -2.61 0.33 2.77
N GLY A 29 -2.95 -0.96 2.80
CA GLY A 29 -2.63 -1.90 1.72
C GLY A 29 -3.26 -1.50 0.39
N LEU A 30 -4.52 -1.06 0.39
CA LEU A 30 -5.20 -0.54 -0.80
C LEU A 30 -4.50 0.72 -1.35
N ASN A 31 -4.12 1.67 -0.49
CA ASN A 31 -3.42 2.88 -0.92
C ASN A 31 -2.06 2.55 -1.56
N VAL A 32 -1.29 1.62 -0.98
CA VAL A 32 -0.02 1.14 -1.55
C VAL A 32 -0.25 0.49 -2.91
N PHE A 33 -1.29 -0.33 -3.04
CA PHE A 33 -1.66 -0.95 -4.32
C PHE A 33 -2.03 0.09 -5.39
N LEU A 34 -2.84 1.09 -5.04
CA LEU A 34 -3.22 2.16 -5.97
C LEU A 34 -2.02 3.00 -6.39
N LEU A 35 -1.09 3.28 -5.48
CA LEU A 35 0.18 3.94 -5.81
C LEU A 35 1.00 3.08 -6.78
N ALA A 36 1.11 1.77 -6.52
CA ALA A 36 1.80 0.83 -7.41
C ALA A 36 1.19 0.83 -8.81
N LEU A 37 -0.14 0.80 -8.91
CA LEU A 37 -0.86 0.87 -10.17
C LEU A 37 -0.56 2.18 -10.90
N ALA A 38 -0.62 3.32 -10.21
CA ALA A 38 -0.32 4.62 -10.79
C ALA A 38 1.13 4.71 -11.31
N VAL A 39 2.12 4.27 -10.52
CA VAL A 39 3.54 4.24 -10.91
C VAL A 39 3.73 3.39 -12.17
N ASN A 40 3.14 2.20 -12.23
CA ASN A 40 3.35 1.29 -13.35
C ASN A 40 2.61 1.75 -14.62
N VAL A 41 1.40 2.31 -14.50
CA VAL A 41 0.67 2.87 -15.64
C VAL A 41 1.39 4.09 -16.20
N VAL A 42 1.71 5.08 -15.35
CA VAL A 42 2.40 6.31 -15.78
C VAL A 42 3.80 5.99 -16.30
N GLY A 43 4.54 5.13 -15.61
CA GLY A 43 5.88 4.72 -16.00
C GLY A 43 5.93 3.97 -17.33
N THR A 44 4.88 3.22 -17.68
CA THR A 44 4.80 2.52 -18.98
C THR A 44 4.45 3.48 -20.12
N ILE A 45 3.53 4.43 -19.89
CA ILE A 45 3.04 5.37 -20.91
C ILE A 45 4.10 6.40 -21.30
N VAL A 46 4.93 6.88 -20.36
CA VAL A 46 5.94 7.91 -20.62
C VAL A 46 7.25 7.29 -21.12
N PRO A 47 7.67 7.46 -22.39
CA PRO A 47 8.90 6.87 -22.89
C PRO A 47 10.14 7.49 -22.22
N ILE A 48 11.22 6.71 -22.17
CA ILE A 48 12.54 7.12 -21.62
C ILE A 48 12.50 7.45 -20.13
N LEU A 49 11.85 8.54 -19.72
CA LEU A 49 11.72 8.94 -18.30
C LEU A 49 10.87 7.95 -17.51
N GLY A 50 9.76 7.48 -18.08
CA GLY A 50 8.92 6.49 -17.42
C GLY A 50 9.68 5.19 -17.19
N TRP A 51 10.41 4.73 -18.19
CA TRP A 51 11.15 3.47 -18.14
C TRP A 51 12.40 3.52 -17.25
N LEU A 52 13.17 4.59 -17.35
CA LEU A 52 14.48 4.69 -16.69
C LEU A 52 14.43 5.37 -15.33
N ILE A 53 13.37 6.11 -15.00
CA ILE A 53 13.26 6.85 -13.75
C ILE A 53 11.99 6.45 -12.98
N ILE A 54 10.81 6.61 -13.56
CA ILE A 54 9.53 6.42 -12.84
C ILE A 54 9.36 4.96 -12.41
N LEU A 55 9.56 4.01 -13.33
CA LEU A 55 9.43 2.58 -13.04
C LEU A 55 10.43 2.10 -11.98
N PRO A 56 11.76 2.31 -12.10
CA PRO A 56 12.70 1.81 -11.10
C PRO A 56 12.54 2.49 -9.75
N ILE A 57 12.50 3.83 -9.69
CA ILE A 57 12.44 4.57 -8.43
C ILE A 57 11.06 4.40 -7.77
N GLY A 58 9.99 4.50 -8.57
CA GLY A 58 8.63 4.37 -8.07
C GLY A 58 8.33 2.98 -7.52
N ASN A 59 8.79 1.90 -8.18
CA ASN A 59 8.59 0.55 -7.65
C ASN A 59 9.41 0.29 -6.38
N ILE A 60 10.63 0.85 -6.27
CA ILE A 60 11.40 0.81 -5.02
C ILE A 60 10.65 1.52 -3.89
N LEU A 61 10.11 2.73 -4.16
CA LEU A 61 9.33 3.47 -3.18
C LEU A 61 8.11 2.67 -2.70
N VAL A 62 7.35 2.09 -3.63
CA VAL A 62 6.19 1.25 -3.34
C VAL A 62 6.60 0.05 -2.47
N LEU A 63 7.69 -0.62 -2.81
CA LEU A 63 8.20 -1.76 -2.04
C LEU A 63 8.58 -1.35 -0.61
N VAL A 64 9.26 -0.21 -0.45
CA VAL A 64 9.62 0.32 0.88
C VAL A 64 8.36 0.62 1.70
N LEU A 65 7.36 1.27 1.11
CA LEU A 65 6.09 1.57 1.78
C LEU A 65 5.34 0.29 2.18
N ALA A 66 5.33 -0.72 1.32
CA ALA A 66 4.74 -2.03 1.62
C ALA A 66 5.44 -2.71 2.81
N ILE A 67 6.78 -2.74 2.81
CA ILE A 67 7.58 -3.33 3.90
C ILE A 67 7.33 -2.58 5.21
N MET A 68 7.35 -1.25 5.20
CA MET A 68 7.03 -0.43 6.38
C MET A 68 5.63 -0.76 6.93
N GLY A 69 4.65 -0.93 6.05
CA GLY A 69 3.29 -1.28 6.42
C GLY A 69 3.20 -2.65 7.09
N ILE A 70 3.90 -3.65 6.54
CA ILE A 70 4.02 -4.99 7.10
C ILE A 70 4.70 -4.95 8.48
N ILE A 71 5.79 -4.20 8.63
CA ILE A 71 6.50 -4.04 9.90
C ILE A 71 5.57 -3.42 10.95
N ASN A 72 4.87 -2.33 10.61
CA ASN A 72 3.91 -1.70 11.53
C ASN A 72 2.80 -2.67 11.94
N ALA A 73 2.24 -3.42 10.98
CA ALA A 73 1.23 -4.43 11.26
C ALA A 73 1.75 -5.57 12.15
N SER A 74 2.99 -6.02 11.95
CA SER A 74 3.63 -7.05 12.78
C SER A 74 3.86 -6.60 14.23
N LYS A 75 4.03 -5.29 14.44
CA LYS A 75 4.17 -4.67 15.76
C LYS A 75 2.83 -4.33 16.41
N GLY A 76 1.71 -4.57 15.73
CA GLY A 76 0.38 -4.16 16.20
C GLY A 76 0.14 -2.65 16.15
N GLU A 77 0.93 -1.91 15.39
CA GLU A 77 0.92 -0.45 15.35
C GLU A 77 0.11 0.09 14.16
N MET A 78 -0.85 0.98 14.43
CA MET A 78 -1.57 1.73 13.38
C MET A 78 -0.81 3.01 13.00
N LYS A 79 0.43 2.85 12.54
CA LYS A 79 1.31 3.96 12.11
C LYS A 79 1.13 4.27 10.62
N GLN A 80 0.99 5.55 10.33
CA GLN A 80 0.82 6.06 8.97
C GLN A 80 2.07 5.85 8.14
N LEU A 81 1.86 5.45 6.89
CA LEU A 81 2.93 5.38 5.92
C LEU A 81 3.29 6.79 5.42
N PRO A 82 4.59 7.08 5.23
CA PRO A 82 5.01 8.34 4.65
C PRO A 82 4.41 8.49 3.24
N MET A 83 4.11 9.72 2.83
CA MET A 83 3.48 10.08 1.54
C MET A 83 2.04 9.59 1.31
N LEU A 84 1.59 8.52 1.98
CA LEU A 84 0.21 8.01 1.90
C LEU A 84 -0.72 8.56 3.00
N GLY A 85 -0.15 9.15 4.06
CA GLY A 85 -0.84 10.01 5.02
C GLY A 85 -2.10 9.40 5.65
N LYS A 86 -3.19 10.21 5.72
CA LYS A 86 -4.51 9.89 6.29
C LYS A 86 -5.54 9.43 5.24
N ILE A 87 -5.11 8.92 4.08
CA ILE A 87 -6.04 8.49 3.04
C ILE A 87 -6.81 7.25 3.54
N SER A 88 -8.12 7.37 3.68
CA SER A 88 -9.04 6.28 4.05
C SER A 88 -10.11 6.16 2.99
N LEU A 89 -10.11 5.03 2.27
CA LEU A 89 -11.01 4.77 1.14
C LEU A 89 -12.10 3.77 1.52
N ILE A 90 -11.79 2.83 2.40
CA ILE A 90 -12.72 1.90 3.02
C ILE A 90 -13.25 2.58 4.30
N LYS A 91 -14.56 2.77 4.36
CA LYS A 91 -15.28 3.33 5.53
C LYS A 91 -15.81 2.21 6.42
#